data_AF-A0A7G9Y8M4-F1
#
_entry.id   AF-A0A7G9Y8M4-F1
#
_cell.length_a   1.000
_cell.length_b   1.000
_cell.length_c   1.000
_cell.angle_alpha   90.00
_cell.angle_beta   90.00
_cell.angle_gamma   90.00
#
_symmetry.space_group_name_H-M   'P 1'
#
loop_
_entity.id
_entity.type
_entity.pdbx_description
1 polymer ?
#
loop_
_entity_poly.entity_id
_entity_poly.type
_entity_poly.pdbx_seq_one_letter_code
_entity_poly.pdbx_strand_id
1 'polypeptide(L)'
;MSAEVIEYDVVVMSQTCDLVQRKLDLVLVCPIWHLSEFENRSDFFKSRTGKEALRRGNAPGHHLLNKCETEGFETDYLVVDFRSVYSVPFDFLVGLAERRGERLRLLPPYREHLSQAFARFFMRVGLPVDIPPFNR
;
A
#
# COMPACT_ATOMS: atom_id res chain seq x y z
N MET A 1 -27.61 -9.33 15.55
CA MET A 1 -26.37 -9.66 14.83
C MET A 1 -25.56 -8.38 14.77
N SER A 2 -24.47 -8.29 15.53
CA SER A 2 -23.59 -7.11 15.53
C SER A 2 -22.41 -7.40 14.60
N ALA A 3 -22.15 -6.52 13.65
CA ALA A 3 -20.96 -6.58 12.82
C ALA A 3 -19.91 -5.61 13.38
N GLU A 4 -18.65 -6.04 13.40
CA GLU A 4 -17.52 -5.17 13.67
C GLU A 4 -17.18 -4.40 12.39
N VAL A 5 -17.05 -3.08 12.51
CA VAL A 5 -16.64 -2.20 11.41
C VAL A 5 -15.24 -1.69 11.73
N ILE A 6 -14.32 -1.84 10.78
CA ILE A 6 -12.95 -1.34 10.90
C ILE A 6 -12.72 -0.33 9.78
N GLU A 7 -12.21 0.84 10.14
CA GLU A 7 -11.90 1.92 9.20
C GLU A 7 -10.39 1.98 8.96
N TYR A 8 -10.00 2.31 7.72
CA TYR A 8 -8.60 2.45 7.32
C TYR A 8 -8.43 3.69 6.46
N ASP A 9 -7.34 4.41 6.67
CA ASP A 9 -6.75 5.18 5.56
C ASP A 9 -6.00 4.22 4.64
N VAL A 10 -6.01 4.53 3.34
CA VAL A 10 -5.47 3.63 2.32
C VAL A 10 -4.65 4.39 1.29
N VAL A 11 -3.65 3.70 0.73
CA VAL A 11 -2.94 4.15 -0.47
C VAL A 11 -3.50 3.43 -1.70
N VAL A 12 -3.71 4.18 -2.78
CA VAL A 12 -4.12 3.63 -4.08
C VAL A 12 -2.89 3.03 -4.78
N MET A 13 -3.00 1.75 -5.17
CA MET A 13 -1.92 0.97 -5.77
C MET A 13 -2.08 0.76 -7.28
N SER A 14 -3.29 0.89 -7.82
CA SER A 14 -3.54 0.78 -9.27
C SER A 14 -2.80 1.86 -10.06
N GLN A 15 -2.43 1.55 -11.31
CA GLN A 15 -1.69 2.47 -12.15
C GLN A 15 -2.48 3.74 -12.46
N THR A 16 -1.84 4.90 -12.35
CA THR A 16 -2.49 6.20 -12.56
C THR A 16 -3.03 6.36 -13.98
N CYS A 17 -2.34 5.84 -15.00
CA CYS A 17 -2.80 5.91 -16.40
C CYS A 17 -4.11 5.16 -16.61
N ASP A 18 -4.27 3.99 -15.98
CA ASP A 18 -5.49 3.18 -16.09
C ASP A 18 -6.67 3.84 -15.39
N LEU A 19 -6.44 4.51 -14.25
CA LEU A 19 -7.47 5.27 -13.55
C LEU A 19 -7.94 6.48 -14.37
N VAL A 20 -7.01 7.25 -14.94
CA VAL A 20 -7.34 8.41 -15.78
C VAL A 20 -8.13 7.99 -17.02
N GLN A 21 -7.78 6.85 -17.61
CA GLN A 21 -8.46 6.31 -18.80
C GLN A 21 -9.72 5.49 -18.45
N ARG A 22 -10.09 5.41 -17.17
CA ARG A 22 -11.22 4.61 -16.65
C ARG A 22 -11.21 3.16 -17.16
N LYS A 23 -10.03 2.54 -17.20
CA LYS A 23 -9.84 1.15 -17.64
C LYS A 23 -10.14 0.10 -16.57
N LEU A 24 -10.36 0.54 -15.33
CA LEU A 24 -10.53 -0.33 -14.17
C LEU A 24 -11.86 -0.04 -13.48
N ASP A 25 -12.68 -1.07 -13.29
CA ASP A 25 -13.87 -1.01 -12.44
C ASP A 25 -13.50 -1.13 -10.95
N LEU A 26 -12.43 -1.87 -10.66
CA LEU A 26 -11.92 -2.12 -9.33
C LEU A 26 -10.50 -1.57 -9.17
N VAL A 27 -10.30 -0.81 -8.10
CA VAL A 27 -9.02 -0.19 -7.75
C VAL A 27 -8.40 -0.91 -6.58
N LEU A 28 -7.13 -1.29 -6.73
CA LEU A 28 -6.34 -1.87 -5.66
C LEU A 28 -5.94 -0.80 -4.66
N VAL A 29 -6.18 -1.08 -3.38
CA VAL A 29 -5.76 -0.23 -2.26
C VAL A 29 -5.11 -1.07 -1.16
N CYS A 30 -4.16 -0.47 -0.45
CA CYS A 30 -3.53 -1.07 0.73
C CYS A 30 -3.71 -0.14 1.94
N PRO A 31 -4.04 -0.66 3.12
CA PRO A 31 -4.06 0.11 4.36
C PRO A 31 -2.71 0.73 4.68
N ILE A 32 -2.75 1.90 5.31
CA ILE A 32 -1.60 2.58 5.89
C ILE A 32 -1.76 2.67 7.41
N TRP A 33 -0.63 2.57 8.11
CA TRP A 33 -0.58 2.64 9.57
C TRP A 33 0.50 3.60 10.00
N HIS A 34 0.22 4.41 11.02
CA HIS A 34 1.27 5.15 11.71
C HIS A 34 2.29 4.19 12.31
N LEU A 35 3.58 4.45 12.18
CA LEU A 35 4.62 3.57 12.71
C LEU A 35 4.48 3.41 14.23
N SER A 36 4.12 4.50 14.92
CA SER A 36 3.82 4.51 16.35
C SER A 36 2.69 3.58 16.76
N GLU A 37 1.71 3.34 15.89
CA GLU A 37 0.67 2.34 16.11
C GLU A 37 1.15 0.94 15.73
N PHE A 38 1.75 0.83 14.54
CA PHE A 38 2.18 -0.43 13.93
C PHE A 38 3.20 -1.19 14.79
N GLU A 39 4.08 -0.47 15.49
CA GLU A 39 5.09 -1.08 16.37
C GLU A 39 4.48 -1.90 17.51
N ASN A 40 3.22 -1.63 17.89
CA ASN A 40 2.53 -2.37 18.96
C ASN A 40 1.97 -3.72 18.50
N ARG A 41 2.03 -4.05 17.21
CA ARG A 41 1.58 -5.34 16.68
C ARG A 41 2.47 -6.51 17.06
N SER A 42 3.74 -6.26 17.37
CA SER A 42 4.69 -7.28 17.85
C SER A 42 5.93 -6.65 18.46
N ASP A 43 6.55 -7.34 19.42
CA ASP A 43 7.84 -6.93 20.00
C ASP A 43 8.94 -6.74 18.95
N PHE A 44 8.88 -7.47 17.84
CA PHE A 44 9.81 -7.32 16.73
C PHE A 44 9.76 -5.90 16.14
N PHE A 45 8.58 -5.39 15.79
CA PHE A 45 8.43 -4.04 15.20
C PHE A 45 8.66 -2.91 16.21
N LYS A 46 8.49 -3.18 17.51
CA LYS A 46 8.89 -2.27 18.58
C LYS A 46 10.41 -2.14 18.71
N SER A 47 11.13 -3.23 18.44
CA SER A 47 12.60 -3.25 18.52
C SER A 47 13.28 -2.39 17.45
N ARG A 48 14.48 -1.88 17.77
CA ARG A 48 15.34 -1.18 16.79
C ARG A 48 15.62 -2.03 15.55
N THR A 49 15.82 -3.33 15.73
CA THR A 49 16.09 -4.28 14.64
C THR A 49 14.92 -4.37 13.67
N GLY A 50 13.69 -4.47 14.17
CA GLY A 50 12.49 -4.52 13.32
C GLY A 50 12.22 -3.21 12.60
N LYS A 51 12.44 -2.07 13.26
CA LYS A 51 12.36 -0.74 12.63
C LYS A 51 13.39 -0.59 11.49
N GLU A 52 14.63 -1.04 11.70
CA GLU A 52 15.64 -1.07 10.64
C GLU A 52 15.30 -2.05 9.52
N ALA A 53 14.68 -3.19 9.84
CA ALA A 53 14.21 -4.13 8.83
C ALA A 53 13.12 -3.51 7.94
N LEU A 54 12.15 -2.77 8.51
CA LEU A 54 11.17 -1.98 7.76
C LEU A 54 11.86 -0.94 6.87
N ARG A 55 12.75 -0.12 7.44
CA ARG A 55 13.46 0.94 6.71
C ARG A 55 14.28 0.42 5.53
N ARG A 56 14.89 -0.76 5.67
CA ARG A 56 15.70 -1.40 4.62
C ARG A 56 14.87 -2.20 3.61
N GLY A 57 13.56 -2.32 3.81
CA GLY A 57 12.70 -3.15 2.95
C GLY A 57 12.85 -4.66 3.19
N ASN A 58 13.47 -5.06 4.31
CA ASN A 58 13.65 -6.45 4.74
C ASN A 58 12.43 -7.00 5.50
N ALA A 59 11.32 -6.28 5.50
CA ALA A 59 10.03 -6.71 6.04
C ALA A 59 9.06 -6.97 4.88
N PRO A 60 9.25 -8.06 4.12
CA PRO A 60 8.43 -8.53 3.03
C PRO A 60 7.00 -8.01 2.81
N GLY A 61 6.13 -8.09 3.82
CA GLY A 61 4.72 -7.73 3.73
C GLY A 61 4.42 -6.26 3.97
N HIS A 62 5.44 -5.41 4.10
CA HIS A 62 5.25 -4.00 4.42
C HIS A 62 6.24 -3.12 3.68
N HIS A 63 5.86 -1.85 3.53
CA HIS A 63 6.74 -0.81 3.00
C HIS A 63 6.65 0.45 3.87
N LEU A 64 7.81 0.98 4.24
CA LEU A 64 7.90 2.18 5.05
C LEU A 64 7.94 3.42 4.13
N LEU A 65 6.96 4.30 4.29
CA LEU A 65 6.96 5.65 3.75
C LEU A 65 7.56 6.62 4.77
N ASN A 66 8.14 7.71 4.28
CA ASN A 66 8.71 8.75 5.14
C ASN A 66 7.59 9.52 5.88
N LYS A 67 7.99 10.31 6.88
CA LYS A 67 7.13 11.30 7.52
C LYS A 67 6.61 12.32 6.51
N CYS A 68 5.45 12.88 6.77
CA CYS A 68 4.95 14.06 6.08
C CYS A 68 5.02 15.26 7.01
N GLU A 69 5.59 16.36 6.52
CA GLU A 69 5.71 17.63 7.24
C GLU A 69 4.91 18.74 6.53
N THR A 70 4.05 18.37 5.57
CA THR A 70 3.17 19.32 4.90
C THR A 70 2.10 19.81 5.88
N GLU A 71 1.96 21.13 5.97
CA GLU A 71 1.02 21.78 6.88
C GLU A 71 -0.41 21.23 6.70
N GLY A 72 -1.01 20.75 7.78
CA GLY A 72 -2.36 20.15 7.79
C GLY A 72 -2.43 18.69 7.33
N PHE A 73 -1.30 18.08 6.98
CA PHE A 73 -1.18 16.68 6.59
C PHE A 73 0.01 15.98 7.25
N GLU A 74 0.40 16.43 8.43
CA GLU A 74 1.55 15.92 9.16
C GLU A 74 1.32 14.46 9.59
N THR A 75 2.32 13.62 9.33
CA THR A 75 2.30 12.22 9.75
C THR A 75 3.65 11.81 10.29
N ASP A 76 3.68 10.83 11.20
CA ASP A 76 4.89 10.06 11.43
C ASP A 76 5.22 9.17 10.21
N TYR A 77 6.18 8.26 10.35
CA TYR A 77 6.46 7.29 9.30
C TYR A 77 5.23 6.40 9.08
N LEU A 78 4.85 6.18 7.83
CA LEU A 78 3.68 5.35 7.52
C LEU A 78 4.13 3.97 7.05
N VAL A 79 3.45 2.93 7.51
CA VAL A 79 3.67 1.54 7.10
C VAL A 79 2.53 1.13 6.18
N VAL A 80 2.83 0.90 4.91
CA VAL A 80 1.89 0.30 3.96
C VAL A 80 1.84 -1.20 4.19
N ASP A 81 0.65 -1.77 4.39
CA ASP A 81 0.46 -3.20 4.63
C ASP A 81 0.08 -3.93 3.34
N PHE A 82 1.04 -4.67 2.78
CA PHE A 82 0.83 -5.47 1.56
C PHE A 82 0.14 -6.81 1.84
N ARG A 83 -0.04 -7.20 3.11
CA ARG A 83 -0.74 -8.44 3.47
C ARG A 83 -2.25 -8.29 3.36
N SER A 84 -2.75 -7.05 3.44
CA SER A 84 -4.16 -6.70 3.38
C SER A 84 -4.42 -5.88 2.11
N VAL A 85 -4.54 -6.56 0.96
CA VAL A 85 -4.84 -5.88 -0.31
C VAL A 85 -6.33 -5.97 -0.59
N TYR A 86 -6.97 -4.82 -0.80
CA TYR A 86 -8.39 -4.73 -1.08
C TYR A 86 -8.64 -4.20 -2.49
N SER A 87 -9.77 -4.60 -3.08
CA SER A 87 -10.28 -4.04 -4.34
C SER A 87 -11.54 -3.25 -4.03
N VAL A 88 -11.57 -1.98 -4.42
CA VAL A 88 -12.69 -1.07 -4.15
C VAL A 88 -13.24 -0.55 -5.48
N PRO A 89 -14.57 -0.47 -5.66
CA PRO A 89 -15.16 0.12 -6.87
C PRO A 89 -14.60 1.51 -7.15
N PHE A 90 -14.18 1.76 -8.39
CA PHE A 90 -13.55 3.02 -8.75
C PHE A 90 -14.48 4.21 -8.51
N ASP A 91 -15.73 4.09 -8.92
CA ASP A 91 -16.74 5.16 -8.74
C ASP A 91 -16.99 5.49 -7.26
N PHE A 92 -16.87 4.51 -6.36
CA PHE A 92 -16.94 4.76 -4.93
C PHE A 92 -15.77 5.63 -4.46
N LEU A 93 -14.55 5.33 -4.90
CA LEU A 93 -13.36 6.11 -4.54
C LEU A 93 -13.42 7.53 -5.11
N VAL A 94 -13.91 7.70 -6.34
CA VAL A 94 -14.12 9.02 -6.96
C VAL A 94 -15.09 9.84 -6.12
N GLY A 95 -16.26 9.29 -5.79
CA GLY A 95 -17.24 9.99 -4.96
C GLY A 95 -16.71 10.28 -3.55
N LEU A 96 -15.93 9.37 -2.95
CA LEU A 96 -15.30 9.61 -1.66
C LEU A 96 -14.27 10.75 -1.73
N ALA A 97 -13.46 10.77 -2.78
CA ALA A 97 -12.48 11.80 -3.04
C ALA A 97 -13.11 13.19 -3.23
N GLU A 98 -14.23 13.29 -3.93
CA GLU A 98 -14.93 14.56 -4.09
C GLU A 98 -15.45 15.11 -2.76
N ARG A 99 -15.90 14.23 -1.86
CA ARG A 99 -16.42 14.63 -0.53
C ARG A 99 -15.33 14.96 0.50
N ARG A 100 -14.19 14.24 0.50
CA ARG A 100 -13.12 14.44 1.50
C ARG A 100 -12.28 15.70 1.28
N GLY A 101 -12.28 16.30 0.08
CA GLY A 101 -11.48 17.47 -0.22
C GLY A 101 -10.00 17.14 -0.42
N GLU A 102 -9.09 17.92 0.15
CA GLU A 102 -7.64 17.75 -0.04
C GLU A 102 -7.11 16.42 0.53
N ARG A 103 -6.10 15.85 -0.15
CA ARG A 103 -5.52 14.54 0.20
C ARG A 103 -4.04 14.48 -0.16
N LEU A 104 -3.28 13.74 0.64
CA LEU A 104 -1.88 13.44 0.35
C LEU A 104 -1.72 12.65 -0.95
N ARG A 105 -0.65 12.98 -1.68
CA ARG A 105 -0.22 12.28 -2.89
C ARG A 105 1.25 11.93 -2.79
N LEU A 106 1.60 10.71 -3.15
CA LEU A 106 3.00 10.30 -3.27
C LEU A 106 3.62 10.94 -4.50
N LEU A 107 4.59 11.83 -4.27
CA LEU A 107 5.44 12.38 -5.32
C LEU A 107 6.47 11.34 -5.77
N PRO A 108 7.01 11.41 -6.99
CA PRO A 108 8.23 10.68 -7.33
C PRO A 108 9.36 11.05 -6.36
N PRO A 109 10.24 10.09 -5.97
CA PRO A 109 10.27 8.68 -6.39
C PRO A 109 9.43 7.73 -5.51
N TYR A 110 8.61 8.26 -4.58
CA TYR A 110 7.92 7.44 -3.57
C TYR A 110 6.94 6.44 -4.18
N ARG A 111 6.18 6.83 -5.21
CA ARG A 111 5.23 5.92 -5.87
C ARG A 111 5.92 4.81 -6.67
N GLU A 112 7.08 5.10 -7.25
CA GLU A 112 7.89 4.12 -7.99
C GLU A 112 8.49 3.11 -7.02
N HIS A 113 9.03 3.57 -5.88
CA HIS A 113 9.54 2.69 -4.82
C HIS A 113 8.45 1.81 -4.21
N LEU A 114 7.27 2.38 -3.97
CA LEU A 114 6.11 1.66 -3.44
C LEU A 114 5.67 0.55 -4.41
N SER A 115 5.53 0.88 -5.70
CA SER A 115 5.15 -0.08 -6.74
C SER A 115 6.18 -1.21 -6.87
N GLN A 116 7.47 -0.89 -6.81
CA GLN A 116 8.54 -1.88 -6.87
C GLN A 116 8.55 -2.78 -5.62
N ALA A 117 8.31 -2.22 -4.44
CA ALA A 117 8.21 -2.99 -3.20
C ALA A 117 7.01 -3.95 -3.23
N PHE A 118 5.87 -3.51 -3.76
CA PHE A 118 4.69 -4.34 -3.95
C PHE A 118 4.94 -5.49 -4.94
N ALA A 119 5.59 -5.21 -6.07
CA ALA A 119 5.97 -6.26 -7.03
C ALA A 119 6.89 -7.32 -6.39
N ARG A 120 7.92 -6.90 -5.64
CA ARG A 120 8.81 -7.82 -4.90
C ARG A 120 8.07 -8.64 -3.85
N PHE A 121 6.97 -8.14 -3.30
CA PHE A 121 6.15 -8.89 -2.35
C PHE A 121 5.47 -10.10 -3.01
N PHE A 122 4.89 -9.93 -4.20
CA PHE A 122 4.22 -10.99 -4.94
C PHE A 122 5.20 -11.94 -5.68
N MET A 123 6.29 -11.42 -6.23
CA MET A 123 7.22 -12.18 -7.08
C MET A 123 8.15 -13.16 -6.31
N ARG A 124 7.94 -13.40 -5.01
CA ARG A 124 8.88 -14.24 -4.21
C ARG A 124 8.97 -15.70 -4.65
N VAL A 125 8.07 -16.16 -5.52
CA VAL A 125 8.14 -17.48 -6.15
C VAL A 125 8.45 -17.29 -7.64
N GLY A 126 9.72 -17.47 -8.02
CA GLY A 126 10.09 -17.64 -9.41
C GLY A 126 9.84 -19.09 -9.82
N LEU A 127 9.07 -19.32 -10.89
CA LEU A 127 8.94 -20.66 -11.47
C LEU A 127 10.25 -21.01 -12.19
N PRO A 128 10.89 -22.16 -11.91
CA PRO A 128 12.13 -22.58 -12.55
C PRO A 128 11.93 -23.13 -13.97
N VAL A 129 10.68 -23.27 -14.43
CA VAL A 129 10.29 -23.86 -15.70
C VAL A 129 9.17 -23.03 -16.34
N ASP A 130 9.31 -22.80 -17.64
CA ASP A 130 8.39 -22.00 -18.46
C ASP A 130 7.20 -22.83 -18.97
N ILE A 131 6.17 -22.16 -19.47
CA ILE A 131 5.01 -22.80 -20.11
C ILE A 131 5.45 -23.39 -21.46
N PRO A 132 5.32 -24.72 -21.69
CA PRO A 132 5.65 -25.32 -22.98
C PRO A 132 4.84 -24.71 -24.13
N PRO A 133 5.34 -24.73 -25.38
CA PRO A 133 4.63 -24.17 -26.53
C PRO A 133 3.27 -24.86 -26.74
N PHE A 134 2.27 -24.08 -27.15
CA PHE A 134 0.96 -24.61 -27.53
C PHE A 134 1.07 -25.39 -28.84
N ASN A 135 0.88 -26.70 -28.78
CA ASN A 135 0.77 -27.52 -29.99
C ASN A 135 -0.58 -27.26 -30.68
N ARG A 136 -0.54 -27.09 -32.01
CA ARG A 136 -1.73 -27.08 -32.86
C ARG A 136 -2.26 -28.48 -33.12
#